data_AF-A0A1V8T488-F1
#
_entry.id   AF-A0A1V8T488-F1
#
_cell.length_a   1.000
_cell.length_b   1.000
_cell.length_c   1.000
_cell.angle_alpha   90.00
_cell.angle_beta   90.00
_cell.angle_gamma   90.00
#
_symmetry.space_group_name_H-M   'P 1'
#
loop_
_entity.id
_entity.type
_entity.pdbx_description
1 polymer ?
#
loop_
_entity_poly.entity_id
_entity_poly.type
_entity_poly.pdbx_seq_one_letter_code
_entity_poly.pdbx_strand_id
1 'polypeptide(L)'
;MSGGSNNATIAIPGHDWQMMWTYQFGDFQLDIVGFLAVLGEGSILSVAQVSALSRLFYIPRLLPASQALLRPTRPNSLPPTAASVTAVHTGNYKDHLHHVAHVLLSMDSGEDEPAFTVRCVSVTKTPKKTKPPTRVDTWFRGTPTRRETVSKSPTYENLPVVKSTAAGPLTYVTLLGALLSLSLFIISICLGDGMSLLATILLSLLSTLVGFSNKWTLQLPKRPHGSEKEDGDVVIHYPNGSYLIVKCEEEVARELFFAPEEINYRISSATIYRLISLLGTLMLMLGIVFLANAKLQLQFCWAGAYIILNAAHWAAAAVPQRLHWDLSCYEVLEHSVEEGPKNENFTEALWKAIVFTQSTAWVQLGKRAAPQTEVWDKWLVEAVKEAKSLEAREVEAPKNNNTLWPYSGFMYPVPDRRREGSWQPRHAFRNIQEAEKAAGQQAEAAKPVAVANTLEV
;
A
#
# COMPACT_ATOMS: atom_id res chain seq x y z
N MET A 1 1.73 -0.01 -54.36
CA MET A 1 0.36 -0.13 -53.86
C MET A 1 -0.18 -1.48 -54.27
N SER A 2 -0.71 -2.24 -53.30
CA SER A 2 -1.28 -3.61 -53.36
C SER A 2 -0.55 -4.43 -52.29
N GLY A 3 -1.17 -4.96 -51.25
CA GLY A 3 -2.57 -5.00 -50.85
C GLY A 3 -2.58 -5.88 -49.60
N GLY A 4 -3.13 -5.38 -48.50
CA GLY A 4 -3.17 -6.12 -47.24
C GLY A 4 -4.10 -7.32 -47.32
N SER A 5 -3.75 -8.38 -46.61
CA SER A 5 -4.70 -9.40 -46.15
C SER A 5 -4.15 -10.10 -44.90
N ASN A 6 -4.06 -9.37 -43.78
CA ASN A 6 -3.96 -9.96 -42.45
C ASN A 6 -5.33 -9.90 -41.79
N ASN A 7 -6.28 -10.68 -42.31
CA ASN A 7 -7.55 -10.93 -41.63
C ASN A 7 -7.60 -12.40 -41.27
N ALA A 8 -7.54 -12.69 -39.96
CA ALA A 8 -7.82 -14.01 -39.43
C ALA A 8 -9.18 -14.48 -39.96
N THR A 9 -9.17 -15.49 -40.83
CA THR A 9 -10.40 -16.11 -41.30
C THR A 9 -10.86 -17.06 -40.20
N ILE A 10 -11.87 -16.66 -39.43
CA ILE A 10 -12.59 -17.60 -38.56
C ILE A 10 -13.28 -18.58 -39.50
N ALA A 11 -12.77 -19.81 -39.51
CA ALA A 11 -13.27 -20.86 -40.36
C ALA A 11 -14.58 -21.42 -39.74
N ILE A 12 -15.67 -21.41 -40.51
CA ILE A 12 -16.96 -21.98 -40.12
C ILE A 12 -16.81 -23.52 -40.16
N PRO A 13 -17.12 -24.26 -39.08
CA PRO A 13 -16.83 -25.69 -39.01
C PRO A 13 -17.63 -26.47 -40.06
N GLY A 14 -16.91 -27.23 -40.89
CA GLY A 14 -17.49 -28.31 -41.70
C GLY A 14 -17.92 -29.49 -40.82
N HIS A 15 -18.71 -30.39 -41.41
CA HIS A 15 -19.51 -31.42 -40.72
C HIS A 15 -18.71 -32.39 -39.82
N ASP A 16 -17.38 -32.48 -39.98
CA ASP A 16 -16.50 -33.46 -39.34
C ASP A 16 -15.41 -32.88 -38.43
N TRP A 17 -15.49 -31.60 -38.00
CA TRP A 17 -14.51 -30.99 -37.08
C TRP A 17 -13.03 -31.07 -37.53
N GLN A 18 -12.74 -31.34 -38.81
CA GLN A 18 -11.38 -31.47 -39.36
C GLN A 18 -10.56 -30.15 -39.35
N MET A 19 -11.12 -29.06 -38.81
CA MET A 19 -10.51 -27.73 -38.86
C MET A 19 -9.37 -27.48 -37.87
N MET A 20 -9.07 -28.36 -36.92
CA MET A 20 -8.14 -27.97 -35.86
C MET A 20 -6.65 -28.02 -36.24
N TRP A 21 -6.20 -28.80 -37.23
CA TRP A 21 -4.75 -29.04 -37.39
C TRP A 21 -4.25 -29.34 -38.83
N THR A 22 -4.86 -28.82 -39.89
CA THR A 22 -4.39 -29.04 -41.28
C THR A 22 -3.50 -27.93 -41.85
N TYR A 23 -2.73 -27.23 -41.00
CA TYR A 23 -1.65 -26.36 -41.46
C TYR A 23 -0.30 -27.07 -41.31
N GLN A 24 0.45 -27.21 -42.41
CA GLN A 24 1.89 -27.43 -42.33
C GLN A 24 2.49 -26.18 -41.68
N PHE A 25 3.00 -26.31 -40.43
CA PHE A 25 3.55 -25.22 -39.60
C PHE A 25 4.83 -24.56 -40.16
N GLY A 26 5.09 -24.63 -41.46
CA GLY A 26 6.28 -24.04 -42.10
C GLY A 26 6.31 -22.52 -42.00
N ASP A 27 5.15 -21.86 -42.13
CA ASP A 27 5.05 -20.40 -42.29
C ASP A 27 4.29 -19.68 -41.15
N PHE A 28 4.08 -20.36 -40.01
CA PHE A 28 3.37 -19.75 -38.88
C PHE A 28 4.30 -18.88 -38.02
N GLN A 29 4.27 -17.56 -38.22
CA GLN A 29 5.04 -16.61 -37.41
C GLN A 29 4.20 -16.11 -36.22
N LEU A 30 4.62 -16.44 -34.99
CA LEU A 30 3.93 -16.03 -33.77
C LEU A 30 4.40 -14.66 -33.29
N ASP A 31 3.64 -13.62 -33.62
CA ASP A 31 3.84 -12.27 -33.04
C ASP A 31 3.31 -12.17 -31.58
N ILE A 32 2.85 -13.29 -30.99
CA ILE A 32 2.27 -13.31 -29.63
C ILE A 32 3.30 -12.98 -28.54
N VAL A 33 4.58 -13.24 -28.81
CA VAL A 33 5.62 -13.13 -27.78
C VAL A 33 5.93 -11.67 -27.48
N GLY A 34 5.86 -10.80 -28.50
CA GLY A 34 5.94 -9.34 -28.32
C GLY A 34 4.79 -8.81 -27.46
N PHE A 35 3.57 -9.28 -27.70
CA PHE A 35 2.40 -8.90 -26.87
C PHE A 35 2.48 -9.42 -25.44
N LEU A 36 2.91 -10.67 -25.23
CA LEU A 36 3.10 -11.27 -23.91
C LEU A 36 4.20 -10.59 -23.10
N ALA A 37 5.21 -10.03 -23.79
CA ALA A 37 6.24 -9.21 -23.18
C ALA A 37 5.72 -7.84 -22.73
N VAL A 38 4.56 -7.38 -23.21
CA VAL A 38 3.94 -6.09 -22.83
C VAL A 38 2.80 -6.28 -21.82
N LEU A 39 2.08 -7.40 -21.92
CA LEU A 39 1.05 -7.80 -20.95
C LEU A 39 1.68 -8.08 -19.57
N GLY A 40 1.07 -7.52 -18.52
CA GLY A 40 1.51 -7.69 -17.13
C GLY A 40 2.13 -6.45 -16.49
N GLU A 41 2.22 -5.32 -17.20
CA GLU A 41 2.75 -4.05 -16.68
C GLU A 41 2.18 -3.66 -15.30
N GLY A 42 0.84 -3.73 -15.14
CA GLY A 42 0.19 -3.37 -13.88
C GLY A 42 0.61 -4.26 -12.70
N SER A 43 0.74 -5.57 -12.91
CA SER A 43 1.16 -6.52 -11.86
C SER A 43 2.63 -6.35 -11.47
N ILE A 44 3.47 -5.88 -12.38
CA ILE A 44 4.89 -5.65 -12.09
C ILE A 44 5.07 -4.31 -11.39
N LEU A 45 4.35 -3.27 -11.83
CA LEU A 45 4.40 -1.95 -11.21
C LEU A 45 3.93 -1.98 -9.75
N SER A 46 2.92 -2.78 -9.42
CA SER A 46 2.41 -2.89 -8.05
C SER A 46 3.44 -3.47 -7.07
N VAL A 47 4.29 -4.39 -7.52
CA VAL A 47 5.32 -5.03 -6.67
C VAL A 47 6.73 -4.46 -6.94
N ALA A 48 6.89 -3.50 -7.85
CA ALA A 48 8.18 -2.95 -8.27
C ALA A 48 8.98 -2.36 -7.10
N GLN A 49 8.30 -1.62 -6.21
CA GLN A 49 8.94 -0.95 -5.08
C GLN A 49 9.54 -1.96 -4.10
N VAL A 50 8.81 -3.02 -3.78
CA VAL A 50 9.31 -4.08 -2.89
C VAL A 50 10.39 -4.91 -3.56
N SER A 51 10.25 -5.17 -4.86
CA SER A 51 11.24 -5.91 -5.65
C SER A 51 12.60 -5.24 -5.61
N ALA A 52 12.62 -3.92 -5.74
CA ALA A 52 13.85 -3.14 -5.68
C ALA A 52 14.55 -3.20 -4.31
N LEU A 53 13.85 -3.46 -3.21
CA LEU A 53 14.47 -3.62 -1.89
C LEU A 53 15.27 -4.93 -1.76
N SER A 54 14.88 -5.99 -2.47
CA SER A 54 15.56 -7.29 -2.44
C SER A 54 16.91 -7.29 -3.19
N ARG A 55 17.85 -8.16 -2.80
CA ARG A 55 19.11 -8.36 -3.54
C ARG A 55 18.91 -9.21 -4.79
N LEU A 56 17.89 -10.08 -4.80
CA LEU A 56 17.55 -10.91 -5.95
C LEU A 56 17.19 -10.11 -7.19
N PHE A 57 16.88 -8.82 -7.02
CA PHE A 57 16.58 -7.93 -8.12
C PHE A 57 17.75 -7.80 -9.11
N TYR A 58 18.99 -8.11 -8.69
CA TYR A 58 20.19 -8.15 -9.53
C TYR A 58 20.39 -9.42 -10.35
N ILE A 59 19.60 -10.48 -10.10
CA ILE A 59 19.80 -11.77 -10.78
C ILE A 59 19.25 -11.68 -12.21
N PRO A 60 20.01 -12.17 -13.22
CA PRO A 60 19.54 -12.23 -14.59
C PRO A 60 18.36 -13.20 -14.69
N ARG A 61 17.20 -12.66 -15.07
CA ARG A 61 15.94 -13.40 -15.16
C ARG A 61 15.05 -12.85 -16.26
N LEU A 62 14.06 -13.63 -16.64
CA LEU A 62 12.99 -13.12 -17.49
C LEU A 62 12.05 -12.25 -16.66
N LEU A 63 11.75 -11.07 -17.19
CA LEU A 63 10.77 -10.14 -16.63
C LEU A 63 9.75 -9.82 -17.72
N PRO A 64 8.45 -10.12 -17.49
CA PRO A 64 7.42 -9.55 -18.34
C PRO A 64 7.48 -8.01 -18.25
N ALA A 65 6.96 -7.30 -19.25
CA ALA A 65 6.77 -5.85 -19.26
C ALA A 65 7.90 -5.00 -18.62
N SER A 66 9.17 -5.36 -18.85
CA SER A 66 10.32 -4.71 -18.20
C SER A 66 10.44 -3.21 -18.51
N GLN A 67 9.87 -2.78 -19.64
CA GLN A 67 9.71 -1.37 -20.02
C GLN A 67 9.02 -0.51 -18.95
N ALA A 68 8.10 -1.08 -18.16
CA ALA A 68 7.38 -0.37 -17.10
C ALA A 68 8.32 0.14 -15.99
N LEU A 69 9.49 -0.49 -15.86
CA LEU A 69 10.51 -0.16 -14.86
C LEU A 69 11.58 0.79 -15.43
N LEU A 70 11.53 1.13 -16.71
CA LEU A 70 12.44 2.03 -17.43
C LEU A 70 11.78 3.38 -17.71
N ARG A 71 11.15 3.96 -16.69
CA ARG A 71 10.47 5.25 -16.81
C ARG A 71 11.49 6.39 -16.94
N PRO A 72 11.27 7.43 -17.76
CA PRO A 72 12.19 8.57 -17.88
C PRO A 72 12.43 9.30 -16.55
N THR A 73 11.43 9.29 -15.67
CA THR A 73 11.47 9.87 -14.33
C THR A 73 11.03 8.82 -13.31
N ARG A 74 11.85 8.66 -12.25
CA ARG A 74 11.53 7.76 -11.14
C ARG A 74 10.70 8.51 -10.08
N PRO A 75 9.77 7.83 -9.39
CA PRO A 75 9.06 8.42 -8.27
C PRO A 75 10.03 8.65 -7.09
N ASN A 76 9.89 9.78 -6.41
CA ASN A 76 10.72 10.10 -5.23
C ASN A 76 10.09 9.66 -3.91
N SER A 77 8.80 9.31 -3.93
CA SER A 77 8.05 8.81 -2.78
C SER A 77 7.27 7.56 -3.17
N LEU A 78 6.90 6.79 -2.15
CA LEU A 78 6.00 5.65 -2.32
C LEU A 78 4.57 6.13 -2.63
N PRO A 79 3.73 5.31 -3.29
CA PRO A 79 2.36 5.70 -3.62
C PRO A 79 1.53 5.88 -2.34
N PRO A 80 1.04 7.11 -2.06
CA PRO A 80 0.26 7.37 -0.85
C PRO A 80 -1.18 6.87 -1.00
N THR A 81 -1.82 6.56 0.13
CA THR A 81 -3.24 6.20 0.19
C THR A 81 -4.07 7.44 0.58
N ALA A 82 -5.23 7.60 -0.04
CA ALA A 82 -6.13 8.74 0.23
C ALA A 82 -6.83 8.56 1.59
N ALA A 83 -6.27 9.16 2.64
CA ALA A 83 -6.86 9.24 3.96
C ALA A 83 -6.36 10.50 4.68
N SER A 84 -7.21 11.10 5.50
CA SER A 84 -6.88 12.27 6.31
C SER A 84 -6.22 11.80 7.61
N VAL A 85 -5.02 12.28 7.91
CA VAL A 85 -4.24 11.86 9.08
C VAL A 85 -4.02 13.06 9.98
N THR A 86 -4.52 12.99 11.21
CA THR A 86 -4.48 14.09 12.17
C THR A 86 -3.88 13.63 13.50
N ALA A 87 -2.90 14.36 14.02
CA ALA A 87 -2.39 14.15 15.37
C ALA A 87 -3.36 14.72 16.41
N VAL A 88 -3.63 13.95 17.47
CA VAL A 88 -4.58 14.33 18.53
C VAL A 88 -4.01 15.45 19.41
N HIS A 89 -2.72 15.39 19.75
CA HIS A 89 -2.09 16.29 20.71
C HIS A 89 -1.29 17.43 20.07
N THR A 90 -0.55 17.15 18.99
CA THR A 90 0.37 18.12 18.37
C THR A 90 -0.30 19.00 17.31
N GLY A 91 -1.52 18.66 16.88
CA GLY A 91 -2.25 19.39 15.85
C GLY A 91 -1.67 19.24 14.43
N ASN A 92 -0.69 18.35 14.23
CA ASN A 92 -0.16 18.03 12.91
C ASN A 92 -1.23 17.39 12.03
N TYR A 93 -1.21 17.73 10.74
CA TYR A 93 -2.20 17.31 9.78
C TYR A 93 -1.57 16.90 8.44
N LYS A 94 -2.11 15.84 7.82
CA LYS A 94 -1.72 15.39 6.48
C LYS A 94 -2.91 14.86 5.70
N ASP A 95 -3.06 15.29 4.45
CA ASP A 95 -4.17 14.89 3.56
C ASP A 95 -4.08 13.45 3.00
N HIS A 96 -2.99 12.73 3.31
CA HIS A 96 -2.75 11.39 2.80
C HIS A 96 -2.05 10.52 3.84
N LEU A 97 -2.28 9.21 3.75
CA LEU A 97 -1.58 8.20 4.52
C LEU A 97 -0.36 7.68 3.74
N HIS A 98 0.76 7.62 4.42
CA HIS A 98 2.01 7.08 3.89
C HIS A 98 1.93 5.58 3.58
N HIS A 99 2.71 5.11 2.61
CA HIS A 99 2.58 3.74 2.11
C HIS A 99 2.97 2.71 3.17
N VAL A 100 4.06 2.93 3.89
CA VAL A 100 4.52 2.02 4.95
C VAL A 100 3.50 1.96 6.08
N ALA A 101 2.93 3.12 6.46
CA ALA A 101 1.87 3.22 7.45
C ALA A 101 0.62 2.44 7.02
N HIS A 102 0.22 2.61 5.76
CA HIS A 102 -0.90 1.89 5.19
C HIS A 102 -0.66 0.38 5.16
N VAL A 103 0.52 -0.09 4.72
CA VAL A 103 0.85 -1.53 4.71
C VAL A 103 0.86 -2.11 6.12
N LEU A 104 1.38 -1.38 7.11
CA LEU A 104 1.40 -1.82 8.51
C LEU A 104 -0.02 -2.01 9.08
N LEU A 105 -0.91 -1.10 8.71
CA LEU A 105 -2.27 -0.99 9.26
C LEU A 105 -3.34 -1.65 8.37
N SER A 106 -2.95 -2.14 7.19
CA SER A 106 -3.88 -2.73 6.21
C SER A 106 -4.45 -4.06 6.68
N MET A 107 -5.72 -4.31 6.32
CA MET A 107 -6.40 -5.56 6.61
C MET A 107 -5.87 -6.75 5.81
N ASP A 108 -6.11 -7.95 6.35
CA ASP A 108 -5.67 -9.20 5.75
C ASP A 108 -6.24 -9.48 4.35
N SER A 109 -7.43 -8.93 4.08
CA SER A 109 -8.20 -9.11 2.85
C SER A 109 -7.73 -8.25 1.68
N GLY A 110 -6.85 -7.28 1.88
CA GLY A 110 -6.44 -6.33 0.82
C GLY A 110 -7.56 -5.39 0.36
N GLU A 111 -8.69 -5.38 1.07
CA GLU A 111 -9.82 -4.48 0.85
C GLU A 111 -9.79 -3.34 1.88
N ASP A 112 -10.34 -2.19 1.48
CA ASP A 112 -10.54 -1.05 2.37
C ASP A 112 -11.44 -1.44 3.56
N GLU A 113 -11.27 -0.76 4.69
CA GLU A 113 -12.13 -0.95 5.88
C GLU A 113 -13.62 -0.79 5.50
N PRO A 114 -14.53 -1.59 6.10
CA PRO A 114 -15.95 -1.41 5.85
C PRO A 114 -16.41 -0.01 6.29
N ALA A 115 -17.39 0.54 5.58
CA ALA A 115 -17.92 1.88 5.89
C ALA A 115 -18.31 2.02 7.38
N PHE A 116 -17.99 3.18 7.96
CA PHE A 116 -18.29 3.53 9.37
C PHE A 116 -17.67 2.60 10.43
N THR A 117 -16.64 1.83 10.08
CA THR A 117 -15.92 0.99 11.05
C THR A 117 -14.93 1.84 11.85
N VAL A 118 -14.84 1.60 13.15
CA VAL A 118 -13.92 2.30 14.05
C VAL A 118 -13.06 1.29 14.78
N ARG A 119 -11.75 1.45 14.69
CA ARG A 119 -10.78 0.58 15.36
C ARG A 119 -9.72 1.39 16.07
N CYS A 120 -9.17 0.81 17.13
CA CYS A 120 -8.07 1.39 17.86
C CYS A 120 -6.94 0.37 17.95
N VAL A 121 -5.75 0.78 17.55
CA VAL A 121 -4.54 -0.03 17.58
C VAL A 121 -3.44 0.71 18.32
N SER A 122 -2.70 0.01 19.18
CA SER A 122 -1.47 0.52 19.76
C SER A 122 -0.30 0.11 18.88
N VAL A 123 0.52 1.08 18.48
CA VAL A 123 1.74 0.83 17.69
C VAL A 123 2.93 1.24 18.52
N THR A 124 3.79 0.27 18.82
CA THR A 124 5.04 0.50 19.56
C THR A 124 6.23 0.06 18.72
N LYS A 125 7.34 0.79 18.84
CA LYS A 125 8.59 0.44 18.19
C LYS A 125 9.31 -0.55 19.08
N THR A 126 9.39 -1.82 18.67
CA THR A 126 10.05 -2.81 19.51
C THR A 126 11.57 -2.56 19.45
N PRO A 127 12.25 -2.35 20.58
CA PRO A 127 13.71 -2.38 20.64
C PRO A 127 14.16 -3.84 20.56
N LYS A 128 13.91 -4.53 19.45
CA LYS A 128 14.29 -5.94 19.31
C LYS A 128 15.80 -6.06 19.41
N LYS A 129 16.27 -6.88 20.35
CA LYS A 129 17.60 -7.50 20.29
C LYS A 129 17.70 -8.12 18.89
N THR A 130 18.58 -7.58 18.05
CA THR A 130 18.76 -8.03 16.67
C THR A 130 18.97 -9.54 16.67
N LYS A 131 17.96 -10.32 16.25
CA LYS A 131 18.17 -11.73 15.90
C LYS A 131 19.26 -11.72 14.82
N PRO A 132 20.33 -12.51 14.96
CA PRO A 132 21.38 -12.54 13.95
C PRO A 132 20.75 -12.91 12.60
N PRO A 133 21.16 -12.25 11.49
CA PRO A 133 20.56 -12.52 10.19
C PRO A 133 20.72 -14.00 9.85
N THR A 134 19.62 -14.64 9.42
CA THR A 134 19.66 -16.03 8.96
C THR A 134 20.48 -16.09 7.66
N ARG A 135 21.03 -17.26 7.32
CA ARG A 135 21.69 -17.46 6.00
C ARG A 135 20.77 -17.07 4.84
N VAL A 136 19.47 -17.34 4.98
CA VAL A 136 18.38 -16.95 4.07
C VAL A 136 18.32 -15.43 3.94
N ASP A 137 18.26 -14.68 5.04
CA ASP A 137 18.25 -13.20 5.03
C ASP A 137 19.51 -12.61 4.39
N THR A 138 20.66 -13.26 4.57
CA THR A 138 21.95 -12.81 4.01
C THR A 138 21.95 -12.97 2.49
N TRP A 139 21.50 -14.12 1.99
CA TRP A 139 21.50 -14.42 0.56
C TRP A 139 20.40 -13.65 -0.20
N PHE A 140 19.16 -13.70 0.31
CA PHE A 140 17.99 -13.11 -0.35
C PHE A 140 17.93 -11.59 -0.18
N ARG A 141 18.23 -11.05 1.01
CA ARG A 141 18.16 -9.60 1.28
C ARG A 141 19.49 -8.87 1.09
N GLY A 142 20.62 -9.58 1.11
CA GLY A 142 21.94 -8.95 1.05
C GLY A 142 22.36 -8.25 2.33
N THR A 143 21.75 -8.60 3.48
CA THR A 143 22.11 -8.01 4.78
C THR A 143 23.52 -8.47 5.17
N PRO A 144 24.47 -7.58 5.49
CA PRO A 144 25.81 -7.99 5.87
C PRO A 144 25.79 -8.82 7.16
N THR A 145 26.50 -9.96 7.16
CA THR A 145 26.69 -10.82 8.34
C THR A 145 27.57 -10.09 9.35
N ARG A 146 26.94 -9.32 10.26
CA ARG A 146 27.45 -8.76 11.52
C ARG A 146 28.94 -9.04 11.87
N ARG A 147 29.89 -8.48 11.11
CA ARG A 147 31.31 -8.49 11.50
C ARG A 147 32.11 -7.23 11.12
N GLU A 148 31.55 -6.25 10.41
CA GLU A 148 32.35 -5.08 9.97
C GLU A 148 31.88 -3.69 10.41
N THR A 149 30.73 -3.53 11.08
CA THR A 149 30.22 -2.18 11.43
C THR A 149 29.87 -1.99 12.90
N VAL A 150 30.52 -2.71 13.83
CA VAL A 150 30.60 -2.20 15.22
C VAL A 150 31.76 -1.19 15.26
N SER A 151 31.59 -0.08 14.53
CA SER A 151 32.38 1.12 14.78
C SER A 151 31.91 1.66 16.13
N LYS A 152 32.85 1.86 17.05
CA LYS A 152 32.63 2.44 18.38
C LYS A 152 32.32 3.95 18.27
N SER A 153 31.22 4.32 17.64
CA SER A 153 30.64 5.67 17.71
C SER A 153 29.23 5.60 18.29
N PRO A 154 28.82 6.49 19.21
CA PRO A 154 27.48 6.49 19.81
C PRO A 154 26.42 7.09 18.85
N THR A 155 26.60 6.90 17.55
CA THR A 155 25.70 7.41 16.52
C THR A 155 24.87 6.25 16.01
N TYR A 156 23.69 6.09 16.60
CA TYR A 156 22.68 5.08 16.33
C TYR A 156 22.65 4.58 14.88
N GLU A 157 23.01 3.30 14.74
CA GLU A 157 23.14 2.50 13.54
C GLU A 157 22.13 2.83 12.42
N ASN A 158 22.66 3.09 11.22
CA ASN A 158 21.97 3.33 9.95
C ASN A 158 21.44 2.02 9.35
N LEU A 159 20.69 1.22 10.10
CA LEU A 159 19.99 0.07 9.55
C LEU A 159 18.67 0.54 8.90
N PRO A 160 18.34 0.11 7.68
CA PRO A 160 17.07 0.45 7.06
C PRO A 160 15.94 -0.13 7.93
N VAL A 161 15.07 0.77 8.41
CA VAL A 161 13.98 0.46 9.35
C VAL A 161 12.96 -0.47 8.70
N VAL A 162 12.78 -0.38 7.39
CA VAL A 162 11.83 -1.16 6.59
C VAL A 162 12.61 -1.97 5.55
N LYS A 163 12.32 -3.27 5.43
CA LYS A 163 13.01 -4.20 4.53
C LYS A 163 12.00 -5.00 3.71
N SER A 164 12.44 -5.65 2.63
CA SER A 164 11.64 -6.68 1.96
C SER A 164 11.68 -8.00 2.74
N THR A 165 10.58 -8.73 2.78
CA THR A 165 10.53 -10.09 3.35
C THR A 165 11.49 -11.02 2.61
N ALA A 166 12.32 -11.78 3.33
CA ALA A 166 13.34 -12.66 2.71
C ALA A 166 12.73 -13.74 1.80
N ALA A 167 11.68 -14.40 2.30
CA ALA A 167 10.97 -15.47 1.63
C ALA A 167 9.55 -15.04 1.22
N GLY A 168 9.40 -13.81 0.71
CA GLY A 168 8.12 -13.34 0.18
C GLY A 168 7.73 -14.06 -1.12
N PRO A 169 6.45 -14.03 -1.53
CA PRO A 169 5.99 -14.63 -2.79
C PRO A 169 6.81 -14.17 -4.00
N LEU A 170 7.17 -12.89 -4.01
CA LEU A 170 8.00 -12.30 -5.05
C LEU A 170 9.39 -12.95 -5.17
N THR A 171 10.01 -13.35 -4.06
CA THR A 171 11.30 -14.07 -4.08
C THR A 171 11.19 -15.33 -4.94
N TYR A 172 10.12 -16.12 -4.77
CA TYR A 172 9.90 -17.31 -5.57
C TYR A 172 9.64 -16.99 -7.05
N VAL A 173 8.88 -15.93 -7.34
CA VAL A 173 8.65 -15.48 -8.73
C VAL A 173 9.96 -15.06 -9.41
N THR A 174 10.85 -14.37 -8.68
CA THR A 174 12.17 -14.00 -9.24
C THR A 174 13.05 -15.21 -9.51
N LEU A 175 13.03 -16.22 -8.63
CA LEU A 175 13.75 -17.47 -8.84
C LEU A 175 13.17 -18.27 -10.01
N LEU A 176 11.84 -18.30 -10.14
CA LEU A 176 11.17 -18.93 -11.28
C LEU A 176 11.57 -18.27 -12.60
N GLY A 177 11.63 -16.93 -12.64
CA GLY A 177 12.10 -16.20 -13.82
C GLY A 177 13.57 -16.48 -14.16
N ALA A 178 14.43 -16.66 -13.15
CA ALA A 178 15.83 -17.02 -13.35
C ALA A 178 15.96 -18.48 -13.87
N LEU A 179 15.17 -19.40 -13.31
CA LEU A 179 15.13 -20.79 -13.73
C LEU A 179 14.60 -20.94 -15.16
N LEU A 180 13.52 -20.25 -15.51
CA LEU A 180 12.99 -20.23 -16.88
C LEU A 180 13.99 -19.61 -17.86
N SER A 181 14.70 -18.56 -17.46
CA SER A 181 15.78 -17.99 -18.27
C SER A 181 16.89 -19.01 -18.54
N LEU A 182 17.30 -19.77 -17.51
CA LEU A 182 18.34 -20.80 -17.65
C LEU A 182 17.86 -21.96 -18.53
N SER A 183 16.63 -22.41 -18.36
CA SER A 183 16.03 -23.46 -19.18
C SER A 183 15.97 -23.06 -20.66
N LEU A 184 15.51 -21.84 -20.97
CA LEU A 184 15.49 -21.35 -22.36
C LEU A 184 16.88 -21.18 -22.95
N PHE A 185 17.86 -20.77 -22.14
CA PHE A 185 19.26 -20.71 -22.56
C PHE A 185 19.78 -22.10 -22.98
N ILE A 186 19.55 -23.12 -22.15
CA ILE A 186 19.98 -24.50 -22.43
C ILE A 186 19.26 -25.06 -23.66
N ILE A 187 17.94 -24.89 -23.75
CA ILE A 187 17.14 -25.38 -24.89
C ILE A 187 17.57 -24.69 -26.19
N SER A 188 17.92 -23.40 -26.15
CA SER A 188 18.41 -22.66 -27.31
C SER A 188 19.75 -23.22 -27.82
N ILE A 189 20.63 -23.66 -26.91
CA ILE A 189 21.89 -24.35 -27.26
C ILE A 189 21.60 -25.72 -27.85
N CYS A 190 20.74 -26.52 -27.22
CA CYS A 190 20.41 -27.88 -27.69
C CYS A 190 19.75 -27.87 -29.08
N LEU A 191 18.90 -26.88 -29.37
CA LEU A 191 18.22 -26.74 -30.67
C LEU A 191 19.05 -25.94 -31.69
N GLY A 192 20.23 -25.45 -31.32
CA GLY A 192 21.13 -24.70 -32.19
C GLY A 192 20.50 -23.46 -32.80
N ASP A 193 19.82 -22.63 -31.99
CA ASP A 193 19.23 -21.36 -32.41
C ASP A 193 19.96 -20.18 -31.76
N GLY A 194 20.80 -19.52 -32.56
CA GLY A 194 21.56 -18.35 -32.13
C GLY A 194 20.68 -17.12 -31.83
N MET A 195 19.54 -16.97 -32.51
CA MET A 195 18.67 -15.81 -32.32
C MET A 195 17.96 -15.88 -30.97
N SER A 196 17.40 -17.05 -30.62
CA SER A 196 16.83 -17.28 -29.28
C SER A 196 17.89 -17.17 -28.18
N LEU A 197 19.12 -17.63 -28.43
CA LEU A 197 20.22 -17.52 -27.48
C LEU A 197 20.55 -16.06 -27.17
N LEU A 198 20.72 -15.23 -28.21
CA LEU A 198 20.97 -13.79 -28.06
C LEU A 198 19.80 -13.07 -27.38
N ALA A 199 18.56 -13.42 -27.73
CA ALA A 199 17.37 -12.89 -27.07
C ALA A 199 17.38 -13.22 -25.56
N THR A 200 17.71 -14.46 -25.19
CA THR A 200 17.79 -14.90 -23.78
C THR A 200 18.84 -14.09 -23.01
N ILE A 201 20.02 -13.90 -23.59
CA ILE A 201 21.10 -13.12 -22.97
C ILE A 201 20.68 -11.66 -22.79
N LEU A 202 20.16 -11.02 -23.84
CA LEU A 202 19.77 -9.61 -23.77
C LEU A 202 18.65 -9.36 -22.77
N LEU A 203 17.57 -10.17 -22.80
CA LEU A 203 16.41 -9.98 -21.92
C LEU A 203 16.72 -10.36 -20.46
N SER A 204 17.60 -11.34 -20.23
CA SER A 204 18.05 -11.66 -18.88
C SER A 204 18.98 -10.59 -18.31
N LEU A 205 19.93 -10.07 -19.10
CA LEU A 205 20.78 -8.94 -18.68
C LEU A 205 19.98 -7.65 -18.49
N LEU A 206 18.95 -7.42 -19.32
CA LEU A 206 18.03 -6.29 -19.16
C LEU A 206 17.41 -6.26 -17.76
N SER A 207 16.98 -7.41 -17.24
CA SER A 207 16.43 -7.48 -15.88
C SER A 207 17.44 -7.06 -14.80
N THR A 208 18.73 -7.38 -14.98
CA THR A 208 19.79 -6.96 -14.05
C THR A 208 20.06 -5.47 -14.13
N LEU A 209 20.01 -4.90 -15.34
CA LEU A 209 20.19 -3.48 -15.58
C LEU A 209 19.05 -2.67 -14.96
N VAL A 210 17.80 -3.12 -15.16
CA VAL A 210 16.61 -2.61 -14.47
C VAL A 210 16.76 -2.75 -12.95
N GLY A 211 17.36 -3.85 -12.50
CA GLY A 211 17.63 -4.12 -11.10
C GLY A 211 18.57 -3.10 -10.45
N PHE A 212 19.64 -2.79 -11.17
CA PHE A 212 20.63 -1.81 -10.76
C PHE A 212 20.12 -0.38 -10.81
N SER A 213 19.36 -0.03 -11.86
CA SER A 213 18.83 1.32 -12.04
C SER A 213 17.78 1.68 -10.99
N ASN A 214 16.96 0.72 -10.55
CA ASN A 214 15.87 0.97 -9.61
C ASN A 214 16.21 0.62 -8.16
N LYS A 215 17.45 0.23 -7.82
CA LYS A 215 17.81 -0.08 -6.44
C LYS A 215 17.68 1.15 -5.53
N TRP A 216 16.93 1.01 -4.44
CA TRP A 216 16.71 2.07 -3.47
C TRP A 216 16.67 1.56 -2.03
N THR A 217 16.71 2.50 -1.08
CA THR A 217 16.58 2.28 0.37
C THR A 217 15.68 3.35 1.01
N LEU A 218 14.89 2.98 2.01
CA LEU A 218 14.07 3.92 2.79
C LEU A 218 14.87 4.47 3.98
N GLN A 219 14.85 5.78 4.18
CA GLN A 219 15.36 6.42 5.40
C GLN A 219 14.21 7.12 6.10
N LEU A 220 13.87 6.67 7.32
CA LEU A 220 12.89 7.34 8.17
C LEU A 220 13.63 8.32 9.10
N PRO A 221 13.17 9.57 9.24
CA PRO A 221 13.85 10.57 10.05
C PRO A 221 13.70 10.31 11.55
N LYS A 222 14.83 10.04 12.21
CA LYS A 222 14.89 9.75 13.66
C LYS A 222 14.71 11.01 14.51
N ARG A 223 14.24 10.83 15.76
CA ARG A 223 14.11 11.90 16.76
C ARG A 223 15.49 12.46 17.16
N PRO A 224 15.64 13.79 17.34
CA PRO A 224 16.80 14.34 18.04
C PRO A 224 16.87 13.76 19.46
N HIS A 225 18.07 13.40 19.92
CA HIS A 225 18.23 12.83 21.26
C HIS A 225 17.92 13.86 22.37
N GLY A 226 17.17 13.44 23.40
CA GLY A 226 17.02 14.18 24.65
C GLY A 226 15.66 14.84 24.90
N SER A 227 14.71 14.74 23.97
CA SER A 227 13.33 15.19 24.17
C SER A 227 12.50 14.16 24.95
N GLU A 228 11.65 14.65 25.86
CA GLU A 228 10.79 13.84 26.72
C GLU A 228 9.80 12.98 25.92
N LYS A 229 9.38 11.84 26.47
CA LYS A 229 8.46 10.92 25.79
C LYS A 229 7.05 11.50 25.83
N GLU A 230 6.59 12.04 24.71
CA GLU A 230 5.24 12.61 24.58
C GLU A 230 4.30 11.64 23.85
N ASP A 231 3.01 11.77 24.14
CA ASP A 231 1.95 11.01 23.49
C ASP A 231 1.74 11.50 22.06
N GLY A 232 1.84 10.56 21.12
CA GLY A 232 1.78 10.80 19.69
C GLY A 232 0.53 10.21 19.04
N ASP A 233 -0.61 10.22 19.73
CA ASP A 233 -1.84 9.63 19.22
C ASP A 233 -2.25 10.23 17.87
N VAL A 234 -2.61 9.37 16.92
CA VAL A 234 -3.00 9.73 15.55
C VAL A 234 -4.37 9.17 15.21
N VAL A 235 -5.19 9.99 14.53
CA VAL A 235 -6.46 9.56 13.95
C VAL A 235 -6.34 9.56 12.44
N ILE A 236 -6.69 8.43 11.83
CA ILE A 236 -6.78 8.26 10.39
C ILE A 236 -8.26 8.22 10.04
N HIS A 237 -8.70 9.17 9.22
CA HIS A 237 -10.06 9.27 8.69
C HIS A 237 -10.07 8.91 7.21
N TYR A 238 -10.76 7.83 6.88
CA TYR A 238 -10.87 7.34 5.51
C TYR A 238 -12.10 7.95 4.79
N PRO A 239 -12.09 8.05 3.44
CA PRO A 239 -13.20 8.63 2.67
C PRO A 239 -14.55 7.90 2.83
N ASN A 240 -14.52 6.63 3.21
CA ASN A 240 -15.70 5.79 3.49
C ASN A 240 -16.36 6.09 4.86
N GLY A 241 -15.86 7.06 5.62
CA GLY A 241 -16.35 7.41 6.96
C GLY A 241 -15.89 6.46 8.08
N SER A 242 -14.91 5.60 7.81
CA SER A 242 -14.24 4.77 8.81
C SER A 242 -13.11 5.53 9.50
N TYR A 243 -12.83 5.17 10.75
CA TYR A 243 -11.78 5.78 11.58
C TYR A 243 -10.84 4.71 12.12
N LEU A 244 -9.54 4.95 12.02
CA LEU A 244 -8.52 4.14 12.65
C LEU A 244 -7.71 5.02 13.61
N ILE A 245 -7.79 4.72 14.89
CA ILE A 245 -7.10 5.45 15.95
C ILE A 245 -5.84 4.67 16.28
N VAL A 246 -4.70 5.33 16.16
CA VAL A 246 -3.39 4.75 16.43
C VAL A 246 -2.86 5.37 17.72
N LYS A 247 -2.80 4.56 18.78
CA LYS A 247 -2.17 4.91 20.06
C LYS A 247 -0.67 4.65 19.94
N CYS A 248 0.13 5.71 19.86
CA CYS A 248 1.57 5.58 19.67
C CYS A 248 2.34 6.73 20.30
N GLU A 249 3.65 6.52 20.48
CA GLU A 249 4.57 7.56 20.93
C GLU A 249 4.82 8.59 19.82
N GLU A 250 5.15 9.83 20.19
CA GLU A 250 5.42 10.92 19.24
C GLU A 250 6.50 10.54 18.19
N GLU A 251 7.52 9.76 18.58
CA GLU A 251 8.56 9.27 17.67
C GLU A 251 7.96 8.43 16.53
N VAL A 252 7.12 7.45 16.88
CA VAL A 252 6.45 6.57 15.92
C VAL A 252 5.49 7.38 15.06
N ALA A 253 4.75 8.31 15.68
CA ALA A 253 3.80 9.15 14.99
C ALA A 253 4.47 9.97 13.89
N ARG A 254 5.59 10.61 14.25
CA ARG A 254 6.37 11.45 13.35
C ARG A 254 7.05 10.63 12.26
N GLU A 255 7.65 9.49 12.60
CA GLU A 255 8.34 8.62 11.63
C GLU A 255 7.38 7.98 10.62
N LEU A 256 6.22 7.51 11.06
CA LEU A 256 5.31 6.71 10.23
C LEU A 256 4.28 7.56 9.48
N PHE A 257 3.76 8.63 10.09
CA PHE A 257 2.63 9.39 9.54
C PHE A 257 2.99 10.78 9.01
N PHE A 258 3.91 11.51 9.66
CA PHE A 258 4.15 12.91 9.33
C PHE A 258 5.42 13.13 8.50
N ALA A 259 6.46 12.32 8.71
CA ALA A 259 7.70 12.36 7.96
C ALA A 259 7.52 11.97 6.49
N PRO A 260 8.19 12.66 5.54
CA PRO A 260 8.15 12.25 4.14
C PRO A 260 8.88 10.91 3.93
N GLU A 261 8.22 9.98 3.24
CA GLU A 261 8.81 8.72 2.78
C GLU A 261 9.67 8.96 1.53
N GLU A 262 10.88 9.49 1.73
CA GLU A 262 11.81 9.73 0.62
C GLU A 262 12.55 8.47 0.19
N ILE A 263 12.46 8.16 -1.10
CA ILE A 263 13.15 7.05 -1.74
C ILE A 263 14.58 7.47 -2.08
N ASN A 264 15.56 6.95 -1.34
CA ASN A 264 16.97 7.16 -1.64
C ASN A 264 17.47 6.11 -2.63
N TYR A 265 17.57 6.50 -3.90
CA TYR A 265 18.12 5.65 -4.96
C TYR A 265 19.65 5.54 -4.84
N ARG A 266 20.18 4.34 -5.12
CA ARG A 266 21.64 4.11 -5.18
C ARG A 266 22.31 4.98 -6.25
N ILE A 267 21.60 5.24 -7.35
CA ILE A 267 22.03 6.16 -8.41
C ILE A 267 21.21 7.44 -8.26
N SER A 268 21.83 8.47 -7.68
CA SER A 268 21.18 9.79 -7.49
C SER A 268 21.17 10.63 -8.78
N SER A 269 22.20 10.50 -9.63
CA SER A 269 22.32 11.29 -10.86
C SER A 269 21.23 10.95 -11.90
N ALA A 270 20.43 11.94 -12.26
CA ALA A 270 19.38 11.82 -13.28
C ALA A 270 19.94 11.50 -14.66
N THR A 271 21.10 12.06 -15.04
CA THR A 271 21.72 11.83 -16.36
C THR A 271 22.18 10.38 -16.52
N ILE A 272 22.82 9.83 -15.49
CA ILE A 272 23.27 8.43 -15.49
C ILE A 272 22.06 7.49 -15.58
N TYR A 273 21.00 7.79 -14.83
CA TYR A 273 19.77 7.01 -14.89
C TYR A 273 19.13 7.04 -16.29
N ARG A 274 19.02 8.20 -16.93
CA ARG A 274 18.48 8.32 -18.30
C ARG A 274 19.30 7.54 -19.32
N LEU A 275 20.63 7.55 -19.20
CA LEU A 275 21.50 6.76 -20.08
C LEU A 275 21.29 5.25 -19.87
N ILE A 276 21.20 4.80 -18.61
CA ILE A 276 20.90 3.40 -18.29
C ILE A 276 19.51 3.00 -18.81
N SER A 277 18.53 3.90 -18.71
CA SER A 277 17.18 3.68 -19.22
C SER A 277 17.17 3.55 -20.74
N LEU A 278 17.91 4.41 -21.45
CA LEU A 278 18.09 4.34 -22.90
C LEU A 278 18.77 3.03 -23.33
N LEU A 279 19.81 2.61 -22.61
CA LEU A 279 20.47 1.33 -22.85
C LEU A 279 19.50 0.17 -22.63
N GLY A 280 18.70 0.22 -21.56
CA GLY A 280 17.68 -0.79 -21.27
C GLY A 280 16.61 -0.90 -22.36
N THR A 281 16.11 0.22 -22.89
CA THR A 281 15.11 0.19 -23.97
C THR A 281 15.70 -0.35 -25.27
N LEU A 282 16.96 -0.03 -25.59
CA LEU A 282 17.67 -0.62 -26.72
C LEU A 282 17.85 -2.14 -26.57
N MET A 283 18.24 -2.61 -25.38
CA MET A 283 18.36 -4.04 -25.09
C MET A 283 17.01 -4.76 -25.21
N LEU A 284 15.92 -4.13 -24.78
CA LEU A 284 14.57 -4.67 -24.92
C LEU A 284 14.17 -4.80 -26.39
N MET A 285 14.31 -3.71 -27.17
CA MET A 285 13.95 -3.71 -28.58
C MET A 285 14.76 -4.75 -29.36
N LEU A 286 16.08 -4.82 -29.14
CA LEU A 286 16.94 -5.81 -29.79
C LEU A 286 16.60 -7.24 -29.36
N GLY A 287 16.29 -7.46 -28.08
CA GLY A 287 15.86 -8.76 -27.56
C GLY A 287 14.57 -9.26 -28.20
N ILE A 288 13.58 -8.37 -28.40
CA ILE A 288 12.32 -8.71 -29.08
C ILE A 288 12.56 -9.02 -30.56
N VAL A 289 13.40 -8.24 -31.25
CA VAL A 289 13.74 -8.49 -32.67
C VAL A 289 14.40 -9.86 -32.84
N PHE A 290 15.33 -10.23 -31.97
CA PHE A 290 15.96 -11.54 -32.02
C PHE A 290 14.98 -12.68 -31.73
N LEU A 291 14.03 -12.46 -30.83
CA LEU A 291 13.00 -13.42 -30.51
C LEU A 291 12.01 -13.65 -31.67
N ALA A 292 11.64 -12.58 -32.38
CA ALA A 292 10.78 -12.65 -33.56
C ALA A 292 11.42 -13.44 -34.72
N ASN A 293 12.75 -13.51 -34.76
CA ASN A 293 13.51 -14.27 -35.75
C ASN A 293 14.00 -15.64 -35.24
N ALA A 294 13.60 -16.05 -34.03
CA ALA A 294 13.91 -17.38 -33.50
C ALA A 294 13.07 -18.47 -34.18
N LYS A 295 13.53 -19.72 -34.08
CA LYS A 295 12.79 -20.90 -34.54
C LYS A 295 11.44 -20.98 -33.83
N LEU A 296 10.41 -21.35 -34.58
CA LEU A 296 9.03 -21.49 -34.11
C LEU A 296 8.89 -22.37 -32.85
N GLN A 297 9.67 -23.44 -32.75
CA GLN A 297 9.71 -24.30 -31.54
C GLN A 297 10.11 -23.51 -30.28
N LEU A 298 11.12 -22.65 -30.39
CA LEU A 298 11.60 -21.82 -29.28
C LEU A 298 10.65 -20.66 -28.99
N GLN A 299 9.99 -20.10 -30.00
CA GLN A 299 8.95 -19.09 -29.80
C GLN A 299 7.81 -19.61 -28.92
N PHE A 300 7.40 -20.88 -29.07
CA PHE A 300 6.43 -21.50 -28.16
C PHE A 300 6.95 -21.67 -26.73
N CYS A 301 8.20 -22.10 -26.56
CA CYS A 301 8.81 -22.19 -25.23
C CYS A 301 8.86 -20.83 -24.54
N TRP A 302 9.21 -19.77 -25.28
CA TRP A 302 9.20 -18.40 -24.81
C TRP A 302 7.80 -17.92 -24.44
N ALA A 303 6.80 -18.16 -25.30
CA ALA A 303 5.41 -17.82 -25.02
C ALA A 303 4.92 -18.50 -23.73
N GLY A 304 5.19 -19.81 -23.58
CA GLY A 304 4.86 -20.56 -22.37
C GLY A 304 5.54 -20.01 -21.12
N ALA A 305 6.83 -19.68 -21.19
CA ALA A 305 7.57 -19.08 -20.08
C ALA A 305 6.97 -17.74 -19.65
N TYR A 306 6.62 -16.86 -20.59
CA TYR A 306 5.99 -15.57 -20.28
C TYR A 306 4.57 -15.72 -19.72
N ILE A 307 3.77 -16.66 -20.22
CA ILE A 307 2.44 -16.96 -19.66
C ILE A 307 2.56 -17.39 -18.20
N ILE A 308 3.47 -18.33 -17.91
CA ILE A 308 3.74 -18.80 -16.54
C ILE A 308 4.19 -17.64 -15.65
N LEU A 309 5.09 -16.79 -16.14
CA LEU A 309 5.58 -15.64 -15.38
C LEU A 309 4.50 -14.60 -15.14
N ASN A 310 3.66 -14.30 -16.14
CA ASN A 310 2.55 -13.37 -15.99
C ASN A 310 1.55 -13.87 -14.95
N ALA A 311 1.18 -15.15 -15.00
CA ALA A 311 0.33 -15.78 -13.99
C ALA A 311 0.97 -15.73 -12.59
N ALA A 312 2.27 -16.01 -12.48
CA ALA A 312 2.99 -15.98 -11.21
C ALA A 312 3.11 -14.56 -10.62
N HIS A 313 3.37 -13.54 -11.45
CA HIS A 313 3.39 -12.14 -11.01
C HIS A 313 1.99 -11.66 -10.61
N TRP A 314 0.96 -12.05 -11.35
CA TRP A 314 -0.43 -11.76 -10.98
C TRP A 314 -0.78 -12.39 -9.64
N ALA A 315 -0.44 -13.67 -9.44
CA ALA A 315 -0.66 -14.36 -8.16
C ALA A 315 0.10 -13.68 -7.02
N ALA A 316 1.36 -13.27 -7.24
CA ALA A 316 2.12 -12.54 -6.23
C ALA A 316 1.55 -11.15 -5.92
N ALA A 317 0.96 -10.46 -6.91
CA ALA A 317 0.29 -9.18 -6.74
C ALA A 317 -1.06 -9.31 -6.02
N ALA A 318 -1.73 -10.46 -6.13
CA ALA A 318 -2.99 -10.75 -5.42
C ALA A 318 -2.77 -11.06 -3.92
N VAL A 319 -1.55 -11.39 -3.52
CA VAL A 319 -1.22 -11.66 -2.10
C VAL A 319 -1.12 -10.33 -1.32
N PRO A 320 -1.61 -10.28 -0.06
CA PRO A 320 -1.58 -9.08 0.76
C PRO A 320 -0.20 -8.42 0.88
N GLN A 321 -0.16 -7.09 0.85
CA GLN A 321 1.09 -6.32 0.78
C GLN A 321 2.03 -6.57 1.97
N ARG A 322 1.49 -6.82 3.16
CA ARG A 322 2.27 -7.14 4.37
C ARG A 322 3.20 -8.37 4.23
N LEU A 323 2.90 -9.30 3.31
CA LEU A 323 3.77 -10.47 3.10
C LEU A 323 5.04 -10.10 2.31
N HIS A 324 5.00 -9.01 1.56
CA HIS A 324 6.13 -8.51 0.79
C HIS A 324 7.04 -7.59 1.63
N TRP A 325 6.47 -6.87 2.59
CA TRP A 325 7.18 -5.93 3.46
C TRP A 325 7.49 -6.52 4.84
N ASP A 326 8.75 -6.43 5.28
CA ASP A 326 9.16 -6.76 6.64
C ASP A 326 9.10 -5.50 7.51
N LEU A 327 8.03 -5.41 8.30
CA LEU A 327 7.73 -4.33 9.25
C LEU A 327 7.91 -4.78 10.71
N SER A 328 8.71 -5.83 10.94
CA SER A 328 8.90 -6.44 12.27
C SER A 328 9.53 -5.53 13.34
N CYS A 329 9.93 -4.31 12.96
CA CYS A 329 10.36 -3.24 13.86
C CYS A 329 9.19 -2.60 14.64
N TYR A 330 7.97 -2.75 14.15
CA TYR A 330 6.75 -2.28 14.81
C TYR A 330 5.97 -3.47 15.38
N GLU A 331 5.42 -3.28 16.57
CA GLU A 331 4.47 -4.18 17.21
C GLU A 331 3.13 -3.48 17.28
N VAL A 332 2.11 -4.14 16.74
CA VAL A 332 0.74 -3.62 16.64
C VAL A 332 -0.15 -4.49 17.49
N LEU A 333 -0.87 -3.86 18.43
CA LEU A 333 -1.82 -4.51 19.33
C LEU A 333 -3.20 -3.86 19.14
N GLU A 334 -4.26 -4.66 19.08
CA GLU A 334 -5.62 -4.17 18.88
C GLU A 334 -6.36 -3.98 20.20
N HIS A 335 -7.04 -2.84 20.33
CA HIS A 335 -7.91 -2.50 21.45
C HIS A 335 -9.35 -2.89 21.09
N SER A 336 -10.09 -3.49 22.03
CA SER A 336 -11.46 -3.95 21.79
C SER A 336 -12.49 -2.90 22.18
N VAL A 337 -13.69 -3.07 21.63
CA VAL A 337 -14.88 -2.25 21.91
C VAL A 337 -16.02 -3.18 22.30
N GLU A 338 -16.78 -2.83 23.33
CA GLU A 338 -17.91 -3.65 23.82
C GLU A 338 -18.95 -3.97 22.74
N GLU A 339 -19.31 -2.98 21.90
CA GLU A 339 -20.28 -3.17 20.79
C GLU A 339 -19.62 -3.63 19.47
N GLY A 340 -18.32 -3.89 19.47
CA GLY A 340 -17.54 -4.16 18.26
C GLY A 340 -17.31 -2.92 17.38
N PRO A 341 -16.56 -3.10 16.27
CA PRO A 341 -16.00 -2.00 15.50
C PRO A 341 -16.98 -1.38 14.49
N LYS A 342 -18.05 -2.08 14.09
CA LYS A 342 -19.00 -1.60 13.06
C LYS A 342 -20.01 -0.60 13.64
N ASN A 343 -20.41 0.36 12.81
CA ASN A 343 -21.45 1.35 13.14
C ASN A 343 -22.41 1.53 11.97
N GLU A 344 -23.63 2.01 12.26
CA GLU A 344 -24.65 2.24 11.23
C GLU A 344 -24.59 3.67 10.68
N ASN A 345 -24.14 4.63 11.50
CA ASN A 345 -24.15 6.04 11.18
C ASN A 345 -22.79 6.70 11.36
N PHE A 346 -22.54 7.74 10.57
CA PHE A 346 -21.35 8.60 10.68
C PHE A 346 -21.19 9.20 12.10
N THR A 347 -22.26 9.72 12.69
CA THR A 347 -22.24 10.33 14.04
C THR A 347 -21.83 9.33 15.12
N GLU A 348 -22.20 8.05 14.95
CA GLU A 348 -21.81 6.97 15.87
C GLU A 348 -20.35 6.59 15.71
N ALA A 349 -19.88 6.49 14.45
CA ALA A 349 -18.47 6.24 14.17
C ALA A 349 -17.57 7.38 14.70
N LEU A 350 -17.99 8.63 14.49
CA LEU A 350 -17.29 9.80 15.02
C LEU A 350 -17.29 9.80 16.55
N TRP A 351 -18.42 9.48 17.20
CA TRP A 351 -18.45 9.31 18.66
C TRP A 351 -17.47 8.21 19.08
N LYS A 352 -17.56 6.98 18.55
CA LYS A 352 -16.60 5.93 18.92
C LYS A 352 -15.13 6.35 18.78
N ALA A 353 -14.79 7.13 17.74
CA ALA A 353 -13.45 7.70 17.59
C ALA A 353 -13.08 8.71 18.69
N ILE A 354 -14.03 9.54 19.13
CA ILE A 354 -13.87 10.44 20.27
C ILE A 354 -13.73 9.66 21.59
N VAL A 355 -14.39 8.50 21.77
CA VAL A 355 -14.20 7.63 22.97
C VAL A 355 -12.72 7.26 23.08
N PHE A 356 -12.13 6.80 21.98
CA PHE A 356 -10.75 6.33 21.95
C PHE A 356 -9.73 7.44 22.14
N THR A 357 -10.00 8.62 21.60
CA THR A 357 -9.06 9.76 21.62
C THR A 357 -9.22 10.63 22.85
N GLN A 358 -10.37 10.59 23.53
CA GLN A 358 -10.74 11.44 24.67
C GLN A 358 -10.60 12.96 24.39
N SER A 359 -10.58 13.34 23.11
CA SER A 359 -10.34 14.70 22.62
C SER A 359 -11.09 14.92 21.31
N THR A 360 -11.52 16.16 21.05
CA THR A 360 -12.12 16.58 19.77
C THR A 360 -11.25 17.55 18.99
N ALA A 361 -10.07 17.93 19.50
CA ALA A 361 -9.19 18.89 18.84
C ALA A 361 -8.87 18.49 17.39
N TRP A 362 -8.70 17.18 17.14
CA TRP A 362 -8.42 16.62 15.83
C TRP A 362 -9.58 16.69 14.84
N VAL A 363 -10.83 16.77 15.31
CA VAL A 363 -12.04 16.71 14.44
C VAL A 363 -12.13 17.94 13.54
N GLN A 364 -11.69 19.09 14.05
CA GLN A 364 -11.77 20.39 13.38
C GLN A 364 -10.53 20.72 12.54
N LEU A 365 -9.47 19.90 12.60
CA LEU A 365 -8.22 20.13 11.87
C LEU A 365 -8.29 19.61 10.42
N GLY A 366 -7.69 20.36 9.49
CA GLY A 366 -7.50 19.96 8.09
C GLY A 366 -8.79 19.66 7.33
N LYS A 367 -8.84 18.51 6.63
CA LYS A 367 -10.05 17.96 6.00
C LYS A 367 -10.98 17.45 7.11
N ARG A 368 -11.72 18.42 7.65
CA ARG A 368 -12.58 18.31 8.82
C ARG A 368 -13.40 17.03 8.77
N ALA A 369 -13.34 16.27 9.87
CA ALA A 369 -14.17 15.08 10.02
C ALA A 369 -15.64 15.50 10.15
N ALA A 370 -15.94 16.57 10.91
CA ALA A 370 -17.29 17.11 11.07
C ALA A 370 -17.52 18.42 10.28
N PRO A 371 -18.74 18.66 9.76
CA PRO A 371 -19.13 19.96 9.21
C PRO A 371 -19.02 21.10 10.23
N GLN A 372 -18.67 22.30 9.75
CA GLN A 372 -18.63 23.50 10.60
C GLN A 372 -20.05 24.09 10.75
N THR A 373 -20.77 23.65 11.76
CA THR A 373 -22.06 24.25 12.17
C THR A 373 -22.12 24.35 13.69
N GLU A 374 -22.88 25.32 14.19
CA GLU A 374 -23.07 25.52 15.64
C GLU A 374 -23.64 24.27 16.34
N VAL A 375 -24.48 23.51 15.63
CA VAL A 375 -25.03 22.23 16.09
C VAL A 375 -23.90 21.22 16.33
N TRP A 376 -22.94 21.11 15.40
CA TRP A 376 -21.81 20.21 15.55
C TRP A 376 -20.87 20.66 16.68
N ASP A 377 -20.63 21.95 16.82
CA ASP A 377 -19.76 22.47 17.90
C ASP A 377 -20.35 22.17 19.29
N LYS A 378 -21.66 22.38 19.48
CA LYS A 378 -22.36 22.01 20.73
C LYS A 378 -22.33 20.50 20.97
N TRP A 379 -22.58 19.70 19.93
CA TRP A 379 -22.54 18.24 20.02
C TRP A 379 -21.15 17.70 20.39
N LEU A 380 -20.07 18.27 19.81
CA LEU A 380 -18.70 17.86 20.11
C LEU A 380 -18.33 18.14 21.57
N VAL A 381 -18.83 19.24 22.15
CA VAL A 381 -18.61 19.57 23.57
C VAL A 381 -19.30 18.55 24.48
N GLU A 382 -20.54 18.15 24.17
CA GLU A 382 -21.25 17.10 24.92
C GLU A 382 -20.56 15.74 24.76
N ALA A 383 -20.18 15.37 23.53
CA ALA A 383 -19.53 14.11 23.22
C ALA A 383 -18.23 13.92 24.01
N VAL A 384 -17.38 14.96 24.14
CA VAL A 384 -16.13 14.86 24.91
C VAL A 384 -16.37 14.70 26.40
N LYS A 385 -17.41 15.35 26.95
CA LYS A 385 -17.73 15.23 28.37
C LYS A 385 -18.08 13.78 28.71
N GLU A 386 -18.88 13.14 27.87
CA GLU A 386 -19.22 11.72 28.00
C GLU A 386 -18.03 10.80 27.68
N ALA A 387 -17.18 11.17 26.71
CA ALA A 387 -15.96 10.42 26.42
C ALA A 387 -15.02 10.33 27.63
N LYS A 388 -14.87 11.43 28.37
CA LYS A 388 -14.01 11.50 29.54
C LYS A 388 -14.59 10.79 30.76
N SER A 389 -15.92 10.58 30.82
CA SER A 389 -16.54 9.80 31.89
C SER A 389 -16.33 8.28 31.69
N LEU A 390 -16.03 7.86 30.45
CA LEU A 390 -15.82 6.48 30.06
C LEU A 390 -14.32 6.14 30.04
N GLU A 391 -13.82 5.63 31.15
CA GLU A 391 -12.44 5.14 31.25
C GLU A 391 -12.27 3.76 30.59
N ALA A 392 -11.12 3.53 29.95
CA ALA A 392 -10.76 2.23 29.41
C ALA A 392 -10.60 1.20 30.54
N ARG A 393 -11.05 -0.03 30.31
CA ARG A 393 -10.94 -1.14 31.26
C ARG A 393 -9.98 -2.19 30.73
N GLU A 394 -9.17 -2.74 31.63
CA GLU A 394 -8.37 -3.92 31.31
C GLU A 394 -9.27 -5.16 31.38
N VAL A 395 -9.29 -5.95 30.31
CA VAL A 395 -10.19 -7.10 30.15
C VAL A 395 -9.39 -8.24 29.54
N GLU A 396 -9.78 -9.48 29.85
CA GLU A 396 -9.20 -10.64 29.18
C GLU A 396 -9.58 -10.67 27.69
N ALA A 397 -8.73 -11.29 26.87
CA ALA A 397 -8.98 -11.40 25.43
C ALA A 397 -10.36 -12.04 25.17
N PRO A 398 -11.22 -11.41 24.36
CA PRO A 398 -12.54 -11.97 24.08
C PRO A 398 -12.41 -13.33 23.38
N LYS A 399 -13.21 -14.31 23.81
CA LYS A 399 -13.13 -15.72 23.35
C LYS A 399 -13.34 -15.90 21.83
N ASN A 400 -13.96 -14.93 21.16
CA ASN A 400 -14.21 -14.91 19.70
C ASN A 400 -13.40 -13.79 19.01
N ASN A 401 -12.09 -13.75 19.20
CA ASN A 401 -11.25 -12.73 18.57
C ASN A 401 -10.86 -13.14 17.15
N ASN A 402 -11.70 -12.79 16.17
CA ASN A 402 -11.30 -12.71 14.76
C ASN A 402 -10.60 -11.36 14.48
N THR A 403 -9.78 -10.87 15.41
CA THR A 403 -9.00 -9.64 15.24
C THR A 403 -7.75 -9.91 14.43
N LEU A 404 -7.35 -8.91 13.65
CA LEU A 404 -6.16 -9.03 12.80
C LEU A 404 -4.88 -9.04 13.65
N TRP A 405 -4.86 -8.24 14.71
CA TRP A 405 -3.72 -8.10 15.60
C TRP A 405 -3.97 -8.79 16.94
N PRO A 406 -2.89 -9.14 17.67
CA PRO A 406 -2.99 -9.60 19.04
C PRO A 406 -3.72 -8.56 19.89
N TYR A 407 -4.51 -9.03 20.83
CA TYR A 407 -5.25 -8.16 21.74
C TYR A 407 -4.32 -7.49 22.74
N SER A 408 -4.52 -6.18 22.97
CA SER A 408 -3.68 -5.41 23.90
C SER A 408 -4.03 -5.62 25.38
N GLY A 409 -5.20 -6.19 25.68
CA GLY A 409 -5.73 -6.24 27.05
C GLY A 409 -6.68 -5.08 27.40
N PHE A 410 -6.83 -4.07 26.54
CA PHE A 410 -7.69 -2.92 26.82
C PHE A 410 -9.01 -2.96 26.05
N MET A 411 -10.10 -2.73 26.75
CA MET A 411 -11.45 -2.60 26.21
C MET A 411 -12.02 -1.21 26.55
N TYR A 412 -12.50 -0.51 25.53
CA TYR A 412 -13.18 0.76 25.74
C TYR A 412 -14.69 0.51 25.90
N PRO A 413 -15.29 0.90 27.04
CA PRO A 413 -16.72 0.76 27.22
C PRO A 413 -17.42 1.77 26.32
N VAL A 414 -18.30 1.26 25.45
CA VAL A 414 -19.21 2.10 24.69
C VAL A 414 -20.60 1.81 25.25
N PRO A 415 -21.35 2.83 25.72
CA PRO A 415 -22.66 2.62 26.30
C PRO A 415 -23.54 1.81 25.36
N ASP A 416 -23.95 0.61 25.82
CA ASP A 416 -24.81 -0.29 25.06
C ASP A 416 -26.10 0.44 24.64
N ARG A 417 -26.37 0.50 23.33
CA ARG A 417 -27.58 1.09 22.75
C ARG A 417 -28.87 0.64 23.42
N ARG A 418 -28.87 -0.56 24.01
CA ARG A 418 -30.04 -1.19 24.64
C ARG A 418 -30.23 -0.81 26.11
N ARG A 419 -29.26 -0.15 26.76
CA ARG A 419 -29.42 0.31 28.15
C ARG A 419 -30.18 1.62 28.20
N GLU A 420 -31.29 1.63 28.92
CA GLU A 420 -32.04 2.85 29.25
C GLU A 420 -31.14 3.83 30.01
N GLY A 421 -31.04 5.08 29.52
CA GLY A 421 -30.18 6.12 30.08
C GLY A 421 -28.77 6.24 29.46
N SER A 422 -28.42 5.40 28.49
CA SER A 422 -27.17 5.55 27.73
C SER A 422 -27.20 6.80 26.84
N TRP A 423 -26.08 7.56 26.82
CA TRP A 423 -25.95 8.70 25.93
C TRP A 423 -25.83 8.24 24.48
N GLN A 424 -26.87 8.50 23.68
CA GLN A 424 -26.93 8.11 22.28
C GLN A 424 -26.51 9.28 21.37
N PRO A 425 -25.45 9.13 20.57
CA PRO A 425 -24.87 10.24 19.79
C PRO A 425 -25.85 10.82 18.77
N ARG A 426 -26.64 9.97 18.10
CA ARG A 426 -27.61 10.39 17.08
C ARG A 426 -28.82 11.09 17.68
N HIS A 427 -29.28 10.63 18.84
CA HIS A 427 -30.39 11.26 19.56
C HIS A 427 -29.97 12.62 20.12
N ALA A 428 -28.79 12.71 20.74
CA ALA A 428 -28.22 13.96 21.21
C ALA A 428 -28.09 14.99 20.07
N PHE A 429 -27.58 14.58 18.91
CA PHE A 429 -27.48 15.46 17.75
C PHE A 429 -28.84 15.99 17.28
N ARG A 430 -29.87 15.14 17.21
CA ARG A 430 -31.23 15.56 16.82
C ARG A 430 -31.82 16.56 17.81
N ASN A 431 -31.66 16.32 19.11
CA ASN A 431 -32.18 17.21 20.15
C ASN A 431 -31.56 18.61 20.05
N ILE A 432 -30.24 18.69 19.82
CA ILE A 432 -29.55 19.98 19.63
C ILE A 432 -30.07 20.65 18.35
N GLN A 433 -30.22 19.90 17.26
CA GLN A 433 -30.72 20.44 16.00
C GLN A 433 -32.16 20.99 16.11
N GLU A 434 -33.03 20.30 16.85
CA GLU A 434 -34.40 20.76 17.12
C GLU A 434 -34.42 22.00 18.02
N ALA A 435 -33.57 22.03 19.05
CA ALA A 435 -33.41 23.20 19.91
C ALA A 435 -32.95 24.44 19.13
N GLU A 436 -31.98 24.30 18.22
CA GLU A 436 -31.53 25.40 17.36
C GLU A 436 -32.62 25.89 16.40
N LYS A 437 -33.39 24.97 15.82
CA LYS A 437 -34.53 25.34 14.96
C LYS A 437 -35.59 26.12 15.74
N ALA A 438 -35.91 25.68 16.95
CA ALA A 438 -36.86 26.35 17.82
C ALA A 438 -36.35 27.75 18.24
N ALA A 439 -35.07 27.86 18.59
CA ALA A 439 -34.43 29.15 18.93
C ALA A 439 -34.41 30.12 17.73
N GLY A 440 -34.12 29.62 16.53
CA GLY A 440 -34.17 30.40 15.30
C GLY A 440 -35.57 30.93 14.98
N GLN A 441 -36.60 30.08 15.13
CA GLN A 441 -38.01 30.49 14.94
C GLN A 441 -38.45 31.54 15.97
N GLN A 442 -38.01 31.41 17.22
CA GLN A 442 -38.29 32.40 18.27
C GLN A 442 -37.57 33.74 18.01
N ALA A 443 -36.32 33.71 17.53
CA ALA A 443 -35.57 34.91 17.18
C ALA A 443 -36.14 35.63 15.95
N GLU A 444 -36.69 34.89 14.97
CA GLU A 444 -37.36 35.45 13.81
C GLU A 444 -38.72 36.08 14.16
N ALA A 445 -39.48 35.44 15.06
CA ALA A 445 -40.72 36.00 15.60
C ALA A 445 -40.49 37.25 16.49
N ALA A 446 -39.28 37.42 17.04
CA ALA A 446 -38.90 38.56 17.86
C ALA A 446 -38.33 39.76 17.08
N LYS A 447 -38.13 39.66 15.75
CA LYS A 447 -37.73 40.81 14.93
C LYS A 447 -38.89 41.80 14.85
N PRO A 448 -38.71 43.08 15.25
CA PRO A 448 -39.77 44.06 15.15
C PRO A 448 -40.14 44.27 13.68
N VAL A 449 -41.43 44.11 13.36
CA VAL A 449 -41.99 44.52 12.07
C VAL A 449 -41.71 46.01 11.92
N ALA A 450 -40.80 46.37 11.02
CA ALA A 450 -40.56 47.77 10.67
C ALA A 450 -41.85 48.31 10.05
N VAL A 451 -42.60 49.06 10.87
CA VAL A 451 -43.79 49.79 10.44
C VAL A 451 -43.36 50.82 9.41
N ALA A 452 -43.60 50.52 8.13
CA ALA A 452 -43.46 51.47 7.05
C ALA A 452 -44.56 52.54 7.15
N ASN A 453 -44.35 53.52 8.03
CA ASN A 453 -45.06 54.80 7.97
C ASN A 453 -44.32 55.70 6.97
N THR A 454 -44.61 55.55 5.69
CA THR A 454 -44.39 56.63 4.72
C THR A 454 -45.49 57.66 4.89
N LEU A 455 -45.13 58.73 5.59
CA LEU A 455 -45.88 59.98 5.71
C LEU A 455 -45.97 60.69 4.35
N GLU A 456 -47.13 61.31 4.16
CA GLU A 456 -47.49 62.29 3.13
C GLU A 456 -46.43 63.38 2.93
N VAL A 457 -46.13 63.71 1.66
CA VAL A 457 -45.96 65.08 1.14
C VAL A 457 -46.44 65.11 -0.30
#